data_AF-A0A834NH89-F1
#
_entry.id   AF-A0A834NH89-F1
#
_cell.length_a   1.000
_cell.length_b   1.000
_cell.length_c   1.000
_cell.angle_alpha   90.00
_cell.angle_beta   90.00
_cell.angle_gamma   90.00
#
_symmetry.space_group_name_H-M   'P 1'
#
loop_
_entity.id
_entity.type
_entity.pdbx_description
1 polymer ?
#
loop_
_entity_poly.entity_id
_entity_poly.type
_entity_poly.pdbx_seq_one_letter_code
_entity_poly.pdbx_strand_id
1 'polypeptide(L)'
;MHGGTLRIVNFLFVQKRFCSQQVRVRFAPSPTGYLHLGGLRTALYNYLFARANNGSFILRIEDTDQSRTVPGAIEKLHDDLIWVGIISDEDPMRGGPYGPYLQSKRLDIYKENIKTLLENKTAYYCFCSENRMNLLRREAVKNGHVPKYDNKCRYSTDSEVNEKLRNGVPYCIRFKLSSNIEIFDDLIYGRVAHDITQVEGDPIIMKSDGFPTYHFANVVDDHYMEISHVLRGVEWQISTPKHLMLYKAFGWVPPIYGHLPLILNSDGTKLSKRQDGIRVDSFRNSNIFPLALLNYVTQAGGGFIRNSDVQLYTYENLIKQFDIKRINANSSKLAPEKLLELNKLEISRLLSNQNNYKFLVERVKKIVKEAFPNCKDKILKLDEDYIVTTLKWAQDRISKLSDLVKPDFAFIWVIPSSLPDITSSKCIDAIKNLDKKLTETDENSLSTDILKLYLKELAEKNDVSFPSLMKTLRKILSGLEKGPSVVEMIEILGKNETQSRLKRCLP
;
A
#
# COMPACT_ATOMS: atom_id res chain seq x y z
N MET A 1 66.69 -2.53 -45.44
CA MET A 1 66.80 -3.95 -45.08
C MET A 1 66.56 -4.05 -43.58
N HIS A 2 65.34 -4.41 -43.20
CA HIS A 2 64.95 -5.74 -42.65
C HIS A 2 65.18 -5.85 -41.14
N GLY A 3 64.09 -6.10 -40.41
CA GLY A 3 64.11 -6.51 -39.00
C GLY A 3 62.85 -6.10 -38.26
N GLY A 4 61.72 -6.74 -38.55
CA GLY A 4 60.44 -6.48 -37.90
C GLY A 4 60.34 -7.04 -36.48
N THR A 5 59.39 -6.51 -35.72
CA THR A 5 58.74 -7.26 -34.64
C THR A 5 57.27 -6.84 -34.60
N LEU A 6 56.41 -7.77 -35.02
CA LEU A 6 54.96 -7.70 -34.89
C LEU A 6 54.59 -7.44 -33.41
N ARG A 7 53.90 -6.34 -33.14
CA ARG A 7 52.99 -6.26 -31.99
C ARG A 7 51.59 -6.02 -32.52
N ILE A 8 50.85 -7.13 -32.58
CA ILE A 8 49.40 -7.18 -32.69
C ILE A 8 48.85 -6.34 -31.54
N VAL A 9 48.41 -5.11 -31.83
CA VAL A 9 47.61 -4.33 -30.89
C VAL A 9 46.19 -4.87 -31.02
N ASN A 10 45.87 -5.83 -30.14
CA ASN A 10 44.50 -6.24 -29.86
C ASN A 10 43.71 -4.98 -29.45
N PHE A 11 42.93 -4.44 -30.39
CA PHE A 11 41.83 -3.54 -30.08
C PHE A 11 40.70 -4.36 -29.46
N LEU A 12 40.92 -4.80 -28.21
CA LEU A 12 39.82 -5.20 -27.34
C LEU A 12 39.08 -3.91 -27.00
N PHE A 13 37.96 -3.69 -27.70
CA PHE A 13 36.89 -2.82 -27.22
C PHE A 13 36.58 -3.26 -25.78
N VAL A 14 37.12 -2.51 -24.83
CA VAL A 14 36.69 -2.57 -23.43
C VAL A 14 35.28 -2.00 -23.43
N GLN A 15 34.28 -2.87 -23.66
CA GLN A 15 32.93 -2.64 -23.16
C GLN A 15 33.10 -2.42 -21.66
N LYS A 16 33.06 -1.16 -21.23
CA LYS A 16 32.99 -0.82 -19.81
C LYS A 16 31.82 -1.61 -19.24
N ARG A 17 32.13 -2.60 -18.40
CA ARG A 17 31.19 -3.18 -17.45
C ARG A 17 30.80 -2.05 -16.50
N PHE A 18 29.81 -1.24 -16.88
CA PHE A 18 29.05 -0.44 -15.93
C PHE A 18 28.06 -1.38 -15.23
N CYS A 19 28.58 -2.32 -14.47
CA CYS A 19 27.83 -2.86 -13.35
C CYS A 19 28.05 -1.85 -12.24
N SER A 20 27.15 -0.88 -12.09
CA SER A 20 27.06 -0.14 -10.83
C SER A 20 27.02 -1.19 -9.72
N GLN A 21 28.09 -1.29 -8.92
CA GLN A 21 28.13 -2.20 -7.76
C GLN A 21 27.06 -1.83 -6.71
N GLN A 22 26.42 -0.67 -6.84
CA GLN A 22 25.39 -0.20 -5.94
C GLN A 22 24.01 -0.69 -6.37
N VAL A 23 23.24 -1.23 -5.42
CA VAL A 23 21.84 -1.62 -5.66
C VAL A 23 21.02 -0.37 -5.98
N ARG A 24 20.32 -0.37 -7.10
CA ARG A 24 19.41 0.68 -7.54
C ARG A 24 18.14 0.03 -8.04
N VAL A 25 17.03 0.38 -7.42
CA VAL A 25 15.71 -0.20 -7.71
C VAL A 25 14.67 0.89 -7.84
N ARG A 26 13.56 0.59 -8.51
CA ARG A 26 12.52 1.59 -8.75
C ARG A 26 11.13 1.08 -8.48
N PHE A 27 10.30 1.97 -7.97
CA PHE A 27 8.86 1.87 -8.10
C PHE A 27 8.41 2.76 -9.28
N ALA A 28 7.81 2.14 -10.30
CA ALA A 28 7.46 2.81 -11.55
C ALA A 28 5.95 2.72 -11.86
N PRO A 29 5.08 3.43 -11.11
CA PRO A 29 3.64 3.40 -11.35
C PRO A 29 3.22 4.34 -12.49
N SER A 30 2.20 3.93 -13.25
CA SER A 30 1.46 4.83 -14.13
C SER A 30 0.37 5.57 -13.35
N PRO A 31 0.19 6.89 -13.53
CA PRO A 31 -0.79 7.71 -12.79
C PRO A 31 -2.23 7.52 -13.30
N THR A 32 -2.65 6.26 -13.47
CA THR A 32 -3.96 5.87 -14.01
C THR A 32 -5.01 5.61 -12.93
N GLY A 33 -4.67 5.91 -11.68
CA GLY A 33 -5.48 5.70 -10.50
C GLY A 33 -4.64 5.83 -9.24
N TYR A 34 -5.27 5.68 -8.08
CA TYR A 34 -4.63 5.81 -6.78
C TYR A 34 -3.86 4.55 -6.35
N LEU A 35 -2.98 4.72 -5.36
CA LEU A 35 -2.16 3.63 -4.85
C LEU A 35 -3.04 2.57 -4.16
N HIS A 36 -2.97 1.35 -4.67
CA HIS A 36 -3.60 0.16 -4.09
C HIS A 36 -2.59 -0.79 -3.42
N LEU A 37 -3.07 -1.76 -2.64
CA LEU A 37 -2.22 -2.73 -1.91
C LEU A 37 -1.16 -3.43 -2.77
N GLY A 38 -1.47 -3.87 -4.00
CA GLY A 38 -0.49 -4.54 -4.86
C GLY A 38 0.68 -3.62 -5.27
N GLY A 39 0.36 -2.34 -5.49
CA GLY A 39 1.32 -1.29 -5.79
C GLY A 39 2.13 -0.92 -4.54
N LEU A 40 1.47 -0.80 -3.39
CA LEU A 40 2.11 -0.57 -2.10
C LEU A 40 3.10 -1.69 -1.77
N ARG A 41 2.75 -2.96 -2.00
CA ARG A 41 3.68 -4.08 -1.82
C ARG A 41 4.91 -3.96 -2.72
N THR A 42 4.69 -3.62 -3.98
CA THR A 42 5.79 -3.45 -4.93
C THR A 42 6.71 -2.31 -4.49
N ALA A 43 6.15 -1.17 -4.08
CA ALA A 43 6.91 -0.06 -3.53
C ALA A 43 7.69 -0.47 -2.26
N LEU A 44 7.01 -1.13 -1.31
CA LEU A 44 7.60 -1.61 -0.06
C LEU A 44 8.78 -2.57 -0.33
N TYR A 45 8.62 -3.54 -1.22
CA TYR A 45 9.66 -4.55 -1.44
C TYR A 45 10.88 -3.96 -2.14
N ASN A 46 10.69 -3.03 -3.09
CA ASN A 46 11.80 -2.27 -3.65
C ASN A 46 12.48 -1.41 -2.56
N TYR A 47 11.71 -0.72 -1.72
CA TYR A 47 12.25 0.08 -0.62
C TYR A 47 13.06 -0.76 0.38
N LEU A 48 12.50 -1.87 0.85
CA LEU A 48 13.19 -2.77 1.79
C LEU A 48 14.44 -3.39 1.16
N PHE A 49 14.36 -3.82 -0.11
CA PHE A 49 15.53 -4.35 -0.83
C PHE A 49 16.65 -3.31 -0.95
N ALA A 50 16.31 -2.06 -1.31
CA ALA A 50 17.27 -0.97 -1.37
C ALA A 50 17.91 -0.74 0.00
N ARG A 51 17.11 -0.55 1.05
CA ARG A 51 17.61 -0.26 2.40
C ARG A 51 18.44 -1.41 2.99
N ALA A 52 18.04 -2.66 2.76
CA ALA A 52 18.78 -3.84 3.24
C ALA A 52 20.15 -3.99 2.57
N ASN A 53 20.32 -3.44 1.35
CA ASN A 53 21.55 -3.55 0.57
C ASN A 53 22.28 -2.20 0.39
N ASN A 54 21.98 -1.20 1.23
CA ASN A 54 22.56 0.16 1.14
C ASN A 54 22.45 0.78 -0.27
N GLY A 55 21.36 0.49 -0.96
CA GLY A 55 21.03 0.94 -2.30
C GLY A 55 20.09 2.14 -2.35
N SER A 56 19.78 2.56 -3.58
CA SER A 56 18.86 3.66 -3.87
C SER A 56 17.48 3.16 -4.28
N PHE A 57 16.44 3.80 -3.77
CA PHE A 57 15.04 3.58 -4.12
C PHE A 57 14.49 4.79 -4.90
N ILE A 58 14.17 4.55 -6.17
CA ILE A 58 13.73 5.58 -7.12
C ILE A 58 12.22 5.51 -7.35
N LEU A 59 11.54 6.66 -7.38
CA LEU A 59 10.16 6.78 -7.87
C LEU A 59 10.17 7.38 -9.28
N ARG A 60 9.69 6.62 -10.26
CA ARG A 60 9.53 7.09 -11.65
C ARG A 60 8.07 7.05 -12.05
N ILE A 61 7.54 8.13 -12.61
CA ILE A 61 6.15 8.19 -13.06
C ILE A 61 6.06 7.80 -14.53
N GLU A 62 5.33 6.72 -14.82
CA GLU A 62 5.14 6.20 -16.18
C GLU A 62 3.84 6.73 -16.79
N ASP A 63 3.84 8.01 -17.17
CA ASP A 63 2.71 8.78 -17.70
C ASP A 63 2.69 8.84 -19.24
N THR A 64 3.17 7.80 -19.93
CA THR A 64 3.24 7.78 -21.40
C THR A 64 1.87 7.62 -22.10
N ASP A 65 0.87 7.15 -21.36
CA ASP A 65 -0.54 7.11 -21.77
C ASP A 65 -1.31 8.31 -21.19
N GLN A 66 -1.23 9.43 -21.89
CA GLN A 66 -1.88 10.68 -21.50
C GLN A 66 -3.41 10.54 -21.38
N SER A 67 -4.04 9.66 -22.18
CA SER A 67 -5.49 9.46 -22.18
C SER A 67 -6.03 8.83 -20.88
N ARG A 68 -5.16 8.15 -20.13
CA ARG A 68 -5.51 7.45 -18.89
C ARG A 68 -4.97 8.14 -17.64
N THR A 69 -4.26 9.25 -17.80
CA THR A 69 -3.66 9.97 -16.67
C THR A 69 -4.75 10.68 -15.88
N VAL A 70 -4.74 10.48 -14.56
CA VAL A 70 -5.70 11.09 -13.63
C VAL A 70 -5.05 12.31 -12.98
N PRO A 71 -5.63 13.52 -13.11
CA PRO A 71 -5.14 14.72 -12.44
C PRO A 71 -5.06 14.52 -10.92
N GLY A 72 -3.99 14.99 -10.28
CA GLY A 72 -3.78 14.85 -8.83
C GLY A 72 -3.28 13.45 -8.39
N ALA A 73 -3.20 12.47 -9.29
CA ALA A 73 -2.80 11.11 -8.92
C ALA A 73 -1.32 11.02 -8.54
N ILE A 74 -0.45 11.86 -9.11
CA ILE A 74 1.00 11.87 -8.81
C ILE A 74 1.23 12.42 -7.40
N GLU A 75 0.58 13.53 -7.07
CA GLU A 75 0.63 14.17 -5.75
C GLU A 75 0.07 13.23 -4.68
N LYS A 76 -1.11 12.65 -4.94
CA LYS A 76 -1.73 11.70 -4.02
C LYS A 76 -0.88 10.44 -3.82
N LEU A 77 -0.26 9.93 -4.89
CA LEU A 77 0.67 8.81 -4.79
C LEU A 77 1.86 9.14 -3.87
N HIS A 78 2.46 10.31 -4.04
CA HIS A 78 3.57 10.78 -3.21
C HIS A 78 3.13 10.95 -1.73
N ASP A 79 1.96 11.53 -1.47
CA ASP A 79 1.39 11.66 -0.13
C ASP A 79 1.05 10.31 0.52
N ASP A 80 0.64 9.32 -0.28
CA ASP A 80 0.41 7.95 0.17
C ASP A 80 1.71 7.25 0.56
N LEU A 81 2.78 7.42 -0.22
CA LEU A 81 4.11 6.89 0.09
C LEU A 81 4.73 7.53 1.34
N ILE A 82 4.64 8.86 1.48
CA ILE A 82 5.11 9.57 2.68
C ILE A 82 4.34 9.11 3.92
N TRP A 83 3.01 8.98 3.82
CA TRP A 83 2.19 8.56 4.97
C TRP A 83 2.56 7.17 5.48
N VAL A 84 2.86 6.22 4.57
CA VAL A 84 3.34 4.89 4.95
C VAL A 84 4.83 4.86 5.31
N GLY A 85 5.55 5.98 5.25
CA GLY A 85 6.98 6.05 5.54
C GLY A 85 7.89 5.42 4.48
N ILE A 86 7.39 5.23 3.25
CA ILE A 86 8.19 4.78 2.10
C ILE A 86 8.66 6.02 1.36
N ILE A 87 9.92 6.38 1.56
CA ILE A 87 10.48 7.61 1.06
C ILE A 87 11.54 7.31 -0.01
N SER A 88 11.33 7.83 -1.22
CA SER A 88 12.26 7.75 -2.35
C SER A 88 13.50 8.61 -2.14
N ASP A 89 14.63 8.12 -2.63
CA ASP A 89 15.90 8.85 -2.69
C ASP A 89 15.94 9.79 -3.91
N GLU A 90 15.29 9.37 -4.99
CA GLU A 90 15.16 10.11 -6.24
C GLU A 90 13.71 10.05 -6.72
N ASP A 91 13.11 11.20 -7.04
CA ASP A 91 11.71 11.27 -7.46
C ASP A 91 11.38 12.60 -8.17
N PRO A 92 10.16 12.76 -8.72
CA PRO A 92 9.76 13.99 -9.40
C PRO A 92 9.83 15.28 -8.58
N MET A 93 9.62 15.19 -7.27
CA MET A 93 9.51 16.34 -6.36
C MET A 93 10.88 16.71 -5.79
N ARG A 94 11.70 15.73 -5.47
CA ARG A 94 13.05 15.90 -4.90
C ARG A 94 14.13 16.02 -5.95
N GLY A 95 13.87 15.55 -7.17
CA GLY A 95 14.86 15.44 -8.21
C GLY A 95 15.84 14.29 -7.93
N GLY A 96 17.03 14.41 -8.52
CA GLY A 96 18.05 13.38 -8.52
C GLY A 96 18.89 13.44 -9.79
N PRO A 97 20.02 12.72 -9.83
CA PRO A 97 21.01 12.84 -10.89
C PRO A 97 20.53 12.37 -12.27
N TYR A 98 19.49 11.53 -12.33
CA TYR A 98 18.99 10.92 -13.59
C TYR A 98 17.62 11.47 -14.02
N GLY A 99 17.20 12.60 -13.43
CA GLY A 99 15.96 13.28 -13.77
C GLY A 99 15.88 13.71 -15.24
N PRO A 100 14.70 14.12 -15.73
CA PRO A 100 13.43 14.18 -14.98
C PRO A 100 12.85 12.77 -14.75
N TYR A 101 12.13 12.59 -13.63
CA TYR A 101 11.50 11.30 -13.24
C TYR A 101 10.04 11.16 -13.71
N LEU A 102 9.63 11.97 -14.69
CA LEU A 102 8.36 11.85 -15.43
C LEU A 102 8.69 11.47 -16.87
N GLN A 103 8.11 10.38 -17.37
CA GLN A 103 8.37 9.93 -18.74
C GLN A 103 7.88 10.93 -19.79
N SER A 104 6.78 11.63 -19.55
CA SER A 104 6.30 12.71 -20.43
C SER A 104 7.31 13.85 -20.62
N LYS A 105 8.26 14.02 -19.70
CA LYS A 105 9.34 15.03 -19.79
C LYS A 105 10.64 14.48 -20.38
N ARG A 106 10.66 13.24 -20.86
CA ARG A 106 11.85 12.54 -21.40
C ARG A 106 11.76 12.23 -22.89
N LEU A 107 10.85 12.89 -23.61
CA LEU A 107 10.55 12.57 -25.02
C LEU A 107 11.77 12.62 -25.94
N ASP A 108 12.69 13.55 -25.71
CA ASP A 108 13.87 13.69 -26.57
C ASP A 108 14.84 12.50 -26.41
N ILE A 109 15.02 11.99 -25.19
CA ILE A 109 15.79 10.77 -24.91
C ILE A 109 15.19 9.60 -25.71
N TYR A 110 13.86 9.44 -25.70
CA TYR A 110 13.22 8.35 -26.44
C TYR A 110 13.39 8.51 -27.95
N LYS A 111 13.24 9.74 -28.49
CA LYS A 111 13.43 10.02 -29.92
C LYS A 111 14.85 9.71 -30.37
N GLU A 112 15.86 10.08 -29.57
CA GLU A 112 17.27 9.77 -29.87
C GLU A 112 17.52 8.26 -29.91
N ASN A 113 17.04 7.52 -28.92
CA ASN A 113 17.22 6.06 -28.87
C ASN A 113 16.45 5.34 -29.99
N ILE A 114 15.33 5.88 -30.48
CA ILE A 114 14.66 5.36 -31.67
C ILE A 114 15.53 5.47 -32.93
N LYS A 115 16.30 6.56 -33.08
CA LYS A 115 17.21 6.71 -34.23
C LYS A 115 18.23 5.57 -34.24
N THR A 116 18.83 5.26 -33.10
CA THR A 116 19.77 4.14 -32.95
C THR A 116 19.15 2.80 -33.40
N LEU A 117 17.92 2.51 -33.00
CA LEU A 117 17.23 1.26 -33.38
C LEU A 117 16.84 1.22 -34.86
N LEU A 118 16.57 2.36 -35.48
CA LEU A 118 16.31 2.45 -36.92
C LEU A 118 17.61 2.26 -37.72
N GLU A 119 18.70 2.91 -37.30
CA GLU A 119 20.03 2.82 -37.93
C GLU A 119 20.58 1.39 -37.90
N ASN A 120 20.42 0.69 -36.77
CA ASN A 120 20.86 -0.70 -36.64
C ASN A 120 19.83 -1.73 -37.17
N LYS A 121 18.74 -1.27 -37.80
CA LYS A 121 17.68 -2.09 -38.44
C LYS A 121 16.97 -3.07 -37.49
N THR A 122 16.96 -2.78 -36.19
CA THR A 122 16.18 -3.53 -35.18
C THR A 122 14.80 -2.91 -34.93
N ALA A 123 14.53 -1.73 -35.46
CA ALA A 123 13.21 -1.12 -35.56
C ALA A 123 12.91 -0.66 -36.98
N TYR A 124 11.63 -0.40 -37.28
CA TYR A 124 11.20 0.09 -38.60
C TYR A 124 9.92 0.93 -38.53
N TYR A 125 9.71 1.75 -39.56
CA TYR A 125 8.50 2.55 -39.74
C TYR A 125 7.31 1.67 -40.17
N CYS A 126 6.19 1.84 -39.48
CA CYS A 126 4.93 1.17 -39.83
C CYS A 126 3.85 2.20 -40.15
N PHE A 127 3.35 2.14 -41.39
CA PHE A 127 2.31 3.02 -41.93
C PHE A 127 0.92 2.37 -41.95
N CYS A 128 0.74 1.28 -41.20
CA CYS A 128 -0.53 0.57 -41.18
C CYS A 128 -1.59 1.35 -40.39
N SER A 129 -2.70 1.69 -41.04
CA SER A 129 -3.85 2.35 -40.40
C SER A 129 -4.50 1.53 -39.28
N GLU A 130 -5.17 2.21 -38.36
CA GLU A 130 -5.98 1.58 -37.31
C GLU A 130 -7.13 0.73 -37.88
N ASN A 131 -7.77 1.19 -38.97
CA ASN A 131 -8.80 0.41 -39.67
C ASN A 131 -8.29 -0.95 -40.12
N ARG A 132 -7.06 -1.01 -40.67
CA ARG A 132 -6.41 -2.27 -41.02
C ARG A 132 -6.18 -3.15 -39.79
N MET A 133 -5.73 -2.57 -38.67
CA MET A 133 -5.50 -3.33 -37.44
C MET A 133 -6.80 -3.93 -36.88
N ASN A 134 -7.91 -3.20 -36.99
CA ASN A 134 -9.23 -3.68 -36.59
C ASN A 134 -9.73 -4.82 -37.49
N LEU A 135 -9.48 -4.76 -38.80
CA LEU A 135 -9.79 -5.86 -39.73
C LEU A 135 -9.01 -7.13 -39.39
N LEU A 136 -7.68 -7.03 -39.23
CA LEU A 136 -6.84 -8.17 -38.84
C LEU A 136 -7.31 -8.79 -37.51
N ARG A 137 -7.69 -7.95 -36.54
CA ARG A 137 -8.20 -8.44 -35.24
C ARG A 137 -9.50 -9.22 -35.41
N ARG A 138 -10.45 -8.72 -36.20
CA ARG A 138 -11.73 -9.40 -36.45
C ARG A 138 -11.53 -10.73 -37.17
N GLU A 139 -10.66 -10.77 -38.18
CA GLU A 139 -10.34 -11.99 -38.91
C GLU A 139 -9.68 -13.05 -38.01
N ALA A 140 -8.70 -12.65 -37.18
CA ALA A 140 -8.07 -13.55 -36.24
C ALA A 140 -9.08 -14.16 -35.26
N VAL A 141 -9.93 -13.34 -34.64
CA VAL A 141 -10.97 -13.80 -33.71
C VAL A 141 -11.97 -14.73 -34.40
N LYS A 142 -12.42 -14.40 -35.62
CA LYS A 142 -13.34 -15.23 -36.42
C LYS A 142 -12.75 -16.62 -36.69
N ASN A 143 -11.43 -16.71 -36.86
CA ASN A 143 -10.72 -17.95 -37.14
C ASN A 143 -10.16 -18.64 -35.87
N GLY A 144 -10.49 -18.16 -34.66
CA GLY A 144 -9.99 -18.73 -33.40
C GLY A 144 -8.48 -18.53 -33.17
N HIS A 145 -7.84 -17.61 -33.90
CA HIS A 145 -6.43 -17.28 -33.75
C HIS A 145 -6.22 -16.08 -32.82
N VAL A 146 -5.07 -16.03 -32.16
CA VAL A 146 -4.66 -14.87 -31.34
C VAL A 146 -4.41 -13.67 -32.26
N PRO A 147 -5.09 -12.53 -32.06
CA PRO A 147 -4.86 -11.33 -32.87
C PRO A 147 -3.44 -10.80 -32.71
N LYS A 148 -2.70 -10.70 -33.81
CA LYS A 148 -1.36 -10.10 -33.83
C LYS A 148 -1.10 -9.29 -35.09
N TYR A 149 -0.12 -8.40 -35.00
CA TYR A 149 0.40 -7.70 -36.16
C TYR A 149 1.10 -8.71 -37.09
N ASP A 150 0.88 -8.58 -38.39
CA ASP A 150 1.36 -9.51 -39.40
C ASP A 150 2.76 -9.15 -39.95
N ASN A 151 3.44 -8.20 -39.29
CA ASN A 151 4.78 -7.73 -39.66
C ASN A 151 4.86 -7.14 -41.08
N LYS A 152 3.75 -6.70 -41.68
CA LYS A 152 3.69 -6.23 -43.07
C LYS A 152 4.77 -5.21 -43.45
N CYS A 153 5.01 -4.21 -42.59
CA CYS A 153 5.95 -3.12 -42.89
C CYS A 153 7.42 -3.48 -42.61
N ARG A 154 7.71 -4.69 -42.09
CA ARG A 154 9.07 -5.14 -41.77
C ARG A 154 10.00 -5.24 -42.98
N TYR A 155 9.42 -5.42 -44.17
CA TYR A 155 10.12 -5.65 -45.43
C TYR A 155 10.03 -4.47 -46.41
N SER A 156 9.51 -3.31 -45.97
CA SER A 156 9.46 -2.13 -46.81
C SER A 156 10.87 -1.62 -47.14
N THR A 157 11.07 -1.18 -48.39
CA THR A 157 12.35 -0.64 -48.84
C THR A 157 12.53 0.81 -48.37
N ASP A 158 13.78 1.28 -48.29
CA ASP A 158 14.08 2.66 -47.90
C ASP A 158 13.40 3.68 -48.84
N SER A 159 13.26 3.34 -50.13
CA SER A 159 12.53 4.18 -51.10
C SER A 159 11.05 4.32 -50.76
N GLU A 160 10.37 3.21 -50.45
CA GLU A 160 8.94 3.23 -50.06
C GLU A 160 8.72 3.99 -48.75
N VAL A 161 9.63 3.83 -47.79
CA VAL A 161 9.58 4.52 -46.51
C VAL A 161 9.76 6.03 -46.72
N ASN A 162 10.78 6.44 -47.48
CA ASN A 162 11.07 7.85 -47.75
C ASN A 162 9.96 8.55 -48.56
N GLU A 163 9.31 7.85 -49.49
CA GLU A 163 8.14 8.36 -50.18
C GLU A 163 6.97 8.62 -49.22
N LYS A 164 6.63 7.64 -48.37
CA LYS A 164 5.53 7.80 -47.40
C LYS A 164 5.79 8.87 -46.36
N LEU A 165 7.05 9.00 -45.90
CA LEU A 165 7.45 10.08 -44.99
C LEU A 165 7.33 11.46 -45.65
N ARG A 166 7.79 11.62 -46.91
CA ARG A 166 7.62 12.87 -47.67
C ARG A 166 6.15 13.24 -47.90
N ASN A 167 5.30 12.24 -48.09
CA ASN A 167 3.85 12.42 -48.25
C ASN A 167 3.11 12.66 -46.92
N GLY A 168 3.81 12.73 -45.78
CA GLY A 168 3.21 13.00 -44.48
C GLY A 168 2.28 11.89 -43.98
N VAL A 169 2.46 10.65 -44.44
CA VAL A 169 1.61 9.53 -44.03
C VAL A 169 1.84 9.24 -42.54
N PRO A 170 0.79 9.20 -41.69
CA PRO A 170 0.94 8.88 -40.27
C PRO A 170 1.61 7.52 -40.08
N TYR A 171 2.55 7.45 -39.13
CA TYR A 171 3.32 6.25 -38.86
C TYR A 171 3.50 6.00 -37.37
N CYS A 172 3.91 4.79 -37.03
CA CYS A 172 4.46 4.44 -35.72
C CYS A 172 5.78 3.69 -35.93
N ILE A 173 6.59 3.53 -34.88
CA ILE A 173 7.82 2.74 -34.95
C ILE A 173 7.58 1.40 -34.25
N ARG A 174 7.90 0.32 -34.95
CA ARG A 174 7.80 -1.05 -34.43
C ARG A 174 9.17 -1.65 -34.19
N PHE A 175 9.27 -2.44 -33.12
CA PHE A 175 10.46 -3.21 -32.80
C PHE A 175 10.41 -4.58 -33.46
N LYS A 176 11.52 -4.99 -34.06
CA LYS A 176 11.65 -6.24 -34.79
C LYS A 176 11.91 -7.38 -33.81
N LEU A 177 10.92 -8.25 -33.60
CA LEU A 177 11.13 -9.43 -32.78
C LEU A 177 12.03 -10.44 -33.52
N SER A 178 13.02 -10.98 -32.80
CA SER A 178 13.79 -12.17 -33.17
C SER A 178 13.03 -13.45 -32.83
N SER A 179 13.19 -14.48 -33.66
CA SER A 179 12.59 -15.80 -33.47
C SER A 179 13.24 -16.65 -32.36
N ASN A 180 14.27 -16.15 -31.69
CA ASN A 180 14.94 -16.88 -30.63
C ASN A 180 14.17 -16.76 -29.31
N ILE A 181 14.08 -17.87 -28.57
CA ILE A 181 13.51 -17.87 -27.22
C ILE A 181 14.53 -17.25 -26.28
N GLU A 182 14.22 -16.07 -25.75
CA GLU A 182 15.05 -15.44 -24.73
C GLU A 182 14.70 -16.05 -23.36
N ILE A 183 15.72 -16.64 -22.74
CA ILE A 183 15.64 -17.28 -21.43
C ILE A 183 16.29 -16.35 -20.40
N PHE A 184 15.70 -16.23 -19.22
CA PHE A 184 16.28 -15.45 -18.13
C PHE A 184 16.05 -16.12 -16.78
N ASP A 185 16.92 -15.79 -15.82
CA ASP A 185 16.80 -16.23 -14.45
C ASP A 185 16.11 -15.15 -13.63
N ASP A 186 14.91 -15.48 -13.16
CA ASP A 186 14.11 -14.68 -12.24
C ASP A 186 14.51 -14.98 -10.79
N LEU A 187 14.72 -13.94 -9.98
CA LEU A 187 15.09 -14.10 -8.57
C LEU A 187 14.06 -14.87 -7.73
N ILE A 188 12.81 -14.96 -8.17
CA ILE A 188 11.69 -15.58 -7.44
C ILE A 188 11.20 -16.83 -8.16
N TYR A 189 11.05 -16.77 -9.49
CA TYR A 189 10.51 -17.87 -10.29
C TYR A 189 11.58 -18.79 -10.90
N GLY A 190 12.87 -18.48 -10.73
CA GLY A 190 13.96 -19.24 -11.33
C GLY A 190 14.01 -19.07 -12.84
N ARG A 191 14.40 -20.12 -13.57
CA ARG A 191 14.60 -20.05 -15.03
C ARG A 191 13.28 -19.98 -15.78
N VAL A 192 13.06 -18.88 -16.50
CA VAL A 192 11.83 -18.61 -17.27
C VAL A 192 12.13 -18.54 -18.76
N ALA A 193 11.29 -19.18 -19.57
CA ALA A 193 11.37 -19.16 -21.03
C ALA A 193 9.96 -18.94 -21.62
N HIS A 194 9.78 -17.86 -22.37
CA HIS A 194 8.54 -17.61 -23.11
C HIS A 194 8.85 -17.26 -24.56
N ASP A 195 8.24 -17.97 -25.49
CA ASP A 195 8.29 -17.62 -26.91
C ASP A 195 7.20 -16.58 -27.23
N ILE A 196 7.57 -15.32 -27.11
CA ILE A 196 6.66 -14.20 -27.39
C ILE A 196 6.24 -14.11 -28.86
N THR A 197 7.02 -14.67 -29.79
CA THR A 197 6.77 -14.52 -31.24
C THR A 197 5.60 -15.37 -31.74
N GLN A 198 5.22 -16.39 -30.97
CA GLN A 198 4.04 -17.19 -31.26
C GLN A 198 2.76 -16.38 -31.06
N VAL A 199 2.73 -15.53 -30.03
CA VAL A 199 1.53 -14.83 -29.57
C VAL A 199 1.50 -13.34 -29.93
N GLU A 200 2.65 -12.73 -30.26
CA GLU A 200 2.78 -11.31 -30.56
C GLU A 200 3.49 -11.08 -31.89
N GLY A 201 3.03 -10.09 -32.66
CA GLY A 201 3.77 -9.55 -33.80
C GLY A 201 4.74 -8.45 -33.34
N ASP A 202 5.45 -7.83 -34.27
CA ASP A 202 6.39 -6.75 -33.98
C ASP A 202 5.69 -5.58 -33.24
N PRO A 203 6.00 -5.33 -31.96
CA PRO A 203 5.25 -4.40 -31.12
C PRO A 203 5.59 -2.95 -31.45
N ILE A 204 4.66 -2.04 -31.17
CA ILE A 204 4.91 -0.60 -31.25
C ILE A 204 5.81 -0.19 -30.09
N ILE A 205 6.87 0.55 -30.38
CA ILE A 205 7.77 1.16 -29.38
C ILE A 205 7.65 2.68 -29.33
N MET A 206 7.27 3.31 -30.45
CA MET A 206 6.94 4.74 -30.53
C MET A 206 5.61 4.92 -31.26
N LYS A 207 4.65 5.59 -30.63
CA LYS A 207 3.32 5.87 -31.19
C LYS A 207 3.38 7.03 -32.20
N SER A 208 2.31 7.19 -32.98
CA SER A 208 2.17 8.30 -33.96
C SER A 208 2.11 9.69 -33.33
N ASP A 209 1.71 9.77 -32.05
CA ASP A 209 1.67 11.02 -31.26
C ASP A 209 3.06 11.44 -30.72
N GLY A 210 4.11 10.67 -31.03
CA GLY A 210 5.48 10.93 -30.58
C GLY A 210 5.79 10.46 -29.15
N PHE A 211 4.83 9.84 -28.45
CA PHE A 211 5.08 9.21 -27.15
C PHE A 211 5.55 7.76 -27.31
N PRO A 212 6.48 7.30 -26.45
CA PRO A 212 6.88 5.91 -26.43
C PRO A 212 5.76 5.02 -25.86
N THR A 213 5.82 3.72 -26.13
CA THR A 213 5.03 2.73 -25.38
C THR A 213 5.73 2.38 -24.06
N TYR A 214 4.98 1.77 -23.13
CA TYR A 214 5.52 1.25 -21.87
C TYR A 214 6.80 0.43 -22.09
N HIS A 215 6.81 -0.48 -23.07
CA HIS A 215 7.94 -1.39 -23.27
C HIS A 215 9.24 -0.65 -23.60
N PHE A 216 9.14 0.40 -24.41
CA PHE A 216 10.30 1.16 -24.83
C PHE A 216 10.78 2.11 -23.73
N ALA A 217 9.87 2.92 -23.19
CA ALA A 217 10.20 3.88 -22.13
C ALA A 217 10.78 3.18 -20.89
N ASN A 218 10.21 2.03 -20.51
CA ASN A 218 10.67 1.25 -19.36
C ASN A 218 12.12 0.76 -19.52
N VAL A 219 12.49 0.22 -20.69
CA VAL A 219 13.86 -0.26 -20.96
C VAL A 219 14.86 0.90 -21.03
N VAL A 220 14.49 1.97 -21.75
CA VAL A 220 15.34 3.16 -21.87
C VAL A 220 15.58 3.76 -20.49
N ASP A 221 14.54 4.00 -19.70
CA ASP A 221 14.72 4.64 -18.40
C ASP A 221 15.38 3.74 -17.36
N ASP A 222 15.13 2.43 -17.38
CA ASP A 222 15.86 1.51 -16.49
C ASP A 222 17.37 1.52 -16.80
N HIS A 223 17.76 1.66 -18.07
CA HIS A 223 19.16 1.84 -18.46
C HIS A 223 19.73 3.20 -18.01
N TYR A 224 19.09 4.32 -18.39
CA TYR A 224 19.60 5.66 -18.09
C TYR A 224 19.56 6.02 -16.61
N MET A 225 18.68 5.40 -15.81
CA MET A 225 18.65 5.55 -14.34
C MET A 225 19.52 4.53 -13.60
N GLU A 226 20.27 3.71 -14.35
CA GLU A 226 21.18 2.68 -13.85
C GLU A 226 20.51 1.70 -12.89
N ILE A 227 19.29 1.27 -13.21
CA ILE A 227 18.56 0.29 -12.40
C ILE A 227 19.30 -1.04 -12.46
N SER A 228 19.63 -1.60 -11.30
CA SER A 228 20.31 -2.91 -11.21
C SER A 228 19.34 -4.06 -10.97
N HIS A 229 18.23 -3.80 -10.27
CA HIS A 229 17.19 -4.81 -10.02
C HIS A 229 15.80 -4.27 -10.33
N VAL A 230 15.03 -5.06 -11.08
CA VAL A 230 13.63 -4.79 -11.42
C VAL A 230 12.74 -5.73 -10.62
N LEU A 231 12.19 -5.21 -9.52
CA LEU A 231 11.18 -5.92 -8.72
C LEU A 231 9.79 -5.39 -9.07
N ARG A 232 8.96 -6.22 -9.72
CA ARG A 232 7.62 -5.82 -10.23
C ARG A 232 6.64 -6.98 -10.20
N GLY A 233 5.35 -6.74 -10.34
CA GLY A 233 4.33 -7.80 -10.37
C GLY A 233 4.53 -8.81 -11.51
N VAL A 234 4.22 -10.09 -11.24
CA VAL A 234 4.35 -11.22 -12.19
C VAL A 234 3.56 -11.05 -13.48
N GLU A 235 2.54 -10.18 -13.51
CA GLU A 235 1.85 -9.83 -14.76
C GLU A 235 2.78 -9.28 -15.84
N TRP A 236 3.94 -8.72 -15.46
CA TRP A 236 4.94 -8.20 -16.39
C TRP A 236 6.01 -9.23 -16.80
N GLN A 237 6.01 -10.43 -16.20
CA GLN A 237 7.02 -11.45 -16.48
C GLN A 237 7.03 -11.85 -17.96
N ILE A 238 5.86 -11.99 -18.56
CA ILE A 238 5.68 -12.30 -20.00
C ILE A 238 6.26 -11.21 -20.92
N SER A 239 6.43 -9.98 -20.44
CA SER A 239 7.05 -8.89 -21.20
C SER A 239 8.57 -8.86 -21.08
N THR A 240 9.16 -9.61 -20.15
CA THR A 240 10.61 -9.57 -19.88
C THR A 240 11.44 -10.06 -21.06
N PRO A 241 11.12 -11.16 -21.76
CA PRO A 241 11.85 -11.55 -22.98
C PRO A 241 11.92 -10.42 -24.02
N LYS A 242 10.81 -9.71 -24.23
CA LYS A 242 10.75 -8.53 -25.12
C LYS A 242 11.65 -7.40 -24.64
N HIS A 243 11.72 -7.16 -23.33
CA HIS A 243 12.64 -6.17 -22.75
C HIS A 243 14.11 -6.57 -22.95
N LEU A 244 14.46 -7.85 -22.76
CA LEU A 244 15.81 -8.36 -22.99
C LEU A 244 16.24 -8.20 -24.46
N MET A 245 15.34 -8.42 -25.40
CA MET A 245 15.60 -8.19 -26.82
C MET A 245 15.88 -6.72 -27.13
N LEU A 246 15.18 -5.80 -26.48
CA LEU A 246 15.46 -4.37 -26.58
C LEU A 246 16.84 -4.03 -26.02
N TYR A 247 17.20 -4.51 -24.82
CA TYR A 247 18.54 -4.36 -24.25
C TYR A 247 19.62 -4.87 -25.22
N LYS A 248 19.41 -6.06 -25.79
CA LYS A 248 20.31 -6.67 -26.78
C LYS A 248 20.43 -5.85 -28.06
N ALA A 249 19.33 -5.27 -28.55
CA ALA A 249 19.33 -4.41 -29.73
C ALA A 249 20.15 -3.11 -29.51
N PHE A 250 20.22 -2.63 -28.27
CA PHE A 250 21.10 -1.52 -27.89
C PHE A 250 22.54 -1.93 -27.53
N GLY A 251 22.81 -3.23 -27.36
CA GLY A 251 24.06 -3.71 -26.79
C GLY A 251 24.23 -3.36 -25.30
N TRP A 252 23.12 -3.13 -24.59
CA TRP A 252 23.09 -2.81 -23.16
C TRP A 252 23.00 -4.07 -22.30
N VAL A 253 23.48 -3.96 -21.06
CA VAL A 253 23.34 -5.00 -20.05
C VAL A 253 21.97 -4.85 -19.36
N PRO A 254 21.12 -5.88 -19.34
CA PRO A 254 19.83 -5.81 -18.65
C PRO A 254 19.99 -5.87 -17.12
N PRO A 255 19.03 -5.33 -16.35
CA PRO A 255 18.97 -5.50 -14.91
C PRO A 255 18.63 -6.94 -14.53
N ILE A 256 18.82 -7.26 -13.26
CA ILE A 256 18.34 -8.52 -12.67
C ILE A 256 16.84 -8.40 -12.41
N TYR A 257 16.06 -9.42 -12.80
CA TYR A 257 14.60 -9.41 -12.65
C TYR A 257 14.13 -10.26 -11.47
N GLY A 258 13.17 -9.74 -10.71
CA GLY A 258 12.44 -10.51 -9.70
C GLY A 258 10.94 -10.20 -9.79
N HIS A 259 10.13 -11.18 -10.16
CA HIS A 259 8.69 -10.98 -10.32
C HIS A 259 7.92 -11.35 -9.06
N LEU A 260 7.17 -10.39 -8.50
CA LEU A 260 6.39 -10.56 -7.28
C LEU A 260 5.09 -11.31 -7.57
N PRO A 261 4.76 -12.39 -6.82
CA PRO A 261 3.57 -13.21 -7.05
C PRO A 261 2.27 -12.43 -6.85
N LEU A 262 1.14 -12.86 -7.41
CA LEU A 262 -0.12 -12.12 -7.24
C LEU A 262 -0.61 -12.10 -5.78
N ILE A 263 -1.24 -10.97 -5.41
CA ILE A 263 -2.05 -10.89 -4.19
C ILE A 263 -3.48 -11.26 -4.56
N LEU A 264 -4.06 -12.17 -3.78
CA LEU A 264 -5.45 -12.60 -3.93
C LEU A 264 -6.29 -12.01 -2.80
N ASN A 265 -7.56 -11.79 -3.12
CA ASN A 265 -8.62 -11.54 -2.14
C ASN A 265 -8.85 -12.80 -1.29
N SER A 266 -9.59 -12.67 -0.18
CA SER A 266 -9.96 -13.80 0.68
C SER A 266 -10.71 -14.90 -0.08
N ASP A 267 -11.56 -14.50 -1.03
CA ASP A 267 -12.31 -15.37 -1.95
C ASP A 267 -11.44 -16.06 -3.03
N GLY A 268 -10.15 -15.72 -3.13
CA GLY A 268 -9.22 -16.27 -4.11
C GLY A 268 -9.20 -15.56 -5.47
N THR A 269 -10.04 -14.56 -5.68
CA THR A 269 -9.99 -13.71 -6.88
C THR A 269 -8.77 -12.80 -6.86
N LYS A 270 -8.31 -12.36 -8.04
CA LYS A 270 -7.22 -11.37 -8.14
C LYS A 270 -7.67 -10.06 -7.52
N LEU A 271 -6.84 -9.51 -6.62
CA LEU A 271 -7.07 -8.20 -6.02
C LEU A 271 -7.15 -7.14 -7.14
N SER A 272 -8.30 -6.48 -7.29
CA SER A 272 -8.58 -5.65 -8.47
C SER A 272 -8.63 -4.17 -8.14
N LYS A 273 -8.04 -3.33 -9.00
CA LYS A 273 -7.98 -1.85 -8.88
C LYS A 273 -9.34 -1.17 -8.66
N ARG A 274 -10.45 -1.84 -8.97
CA ARG A 274 -11.82 -1.31 -8.89
C ARG A 274 -12.52 -1.56 -7.56
N GLN A 275 -11.90 -2.30 -6.63
CA GLN A 275 -12.44 -2.53 -5.31
C GLN A 275 -12.09 -1.34 -4.40
N ASP A 276 -13.09 -0.60 -3.91
CA ASP A 276 -12.89 0.62 -3.11
C ASP A 276 -12.12 0.39 -1.79
N GLY A 277 -12.13 -0.85 -1.28
CA GLY A 277 -11.50 -1.25 -0.02
C GLY A 277 -10.00 -1.58 -0.09
N ILE A 278 -9.35 -1.50 -1.25
CA ILE A 278 -7.92 -1.87 -1.40
C ILE A 278 -6.99 -0.68 -1.63
N ARG A 279 -7.52 0.55 -1.64
CA ARG A 279 -6.73 1.77 -1.77
C ARG A 279 -6.08 2.14 -0.43
N VAL A 280 -4.86 2.67 -0.50
CA VAL A 280 -4.09 3.08 0.68
C VAL A 280 -4.80 4.17 1.48
N ASP A 281 -5.44 5.12 0.81
CA ASP A 281 -6.21 6.17 1.45
C ASP A 281 -7.48 5.68 2.16
N SER A 282 -8.15 4.65 1.63
CA SER A 282 -9.26 3.97 2.32
C SER A 282 -8.82 3.37 3.67
N PHE A 283 -7.61 2.80 3.75
CA PHE A 283 -7.05 2.31 5.02
C PHE A 283 -6.73 3.46 5.98
N ARG A 284 -6.09 4.53 5.49
CA ARG A 284 -5.80 5.74 6.26
C ARG A 284 -7.06 6.34 6.88
N ASN A 285 -8.11 6.48 6.09
CA ASN A 285 -9.40 7.07 6.50
C ASN A 285 -10.16 6.15 7.47
N SER A 286 -9.92 4.84 7.42
CA SER A 286 -10.53 3.87 8.33
C SER A 286 -9.71 3.62 9.61
N ASN A 287 -8.84 4.56 9.98
CA ASN A 287 -8.02 4.55 11.20
C ASN A 287 -7.08 3.34 11.35
N ILE A 288 -6.59 2.85 10.21
CA ILE A 288 -5.45 1.95 10.17
C ILE A 288 -4.16 2.77 10.23
N PHE A 289 -3.21 2.35 11.05
CA PHE A 289 -1.89 2.93 11.16
C PHE A 289 -0.97 2.45 10.02
N PRO A 290 -0.05 3.30 9.55
CA PRO A 290 0.82 2.98 8.42
C PRO A 290 1.69 1.74 8.66
N LEU A 291 2.26 1.60 9.86
CA LEU A 291 3.12 0.46 10.17
C LEU A 291 2.34 -0.86 10.20
N ALA A 292 1.10 -0.84 10.70
CA ALA A 292 0.22 -2.01 10.66
C ALA A 292 -0.13 -2.40 9.23
N LEU A 293 -0.40 -1.42 8.36
CA LEU A 293 -0.67 -1.66 6.94
C LEU A 293 0.53 -2.27 6.22
N LEU A 294 1.75 -1.78 6.48
CA LEU A 294 2.95 -2.35 5.88
C LEU A 294 3.19 -3.80 6.33
N ASN A 295 3.09 -4.07 7.64
CA ASN A 295 3.19 -5.43 8.18
C ASN A 295 2.09 -6.35 7.66
N TYR A 296 0.92 -5.82 7.37
CA TYR A 296 -0.16 -6.60 6.78
C TYR A 296 0.19 -7.02 5.35
N VAL A 297 0.74 -6.09 4.57
CA VAL A 297 1.16 -6.33 3.18
C VAL A 297 2.28 -7.38 3.09
N THR A 298 3.20 -7.43 4.07
CA THR A 298 4.28 -8.44 4.09
C THR A 298 3.79 -9.87 4.37
N GLN A 299 2.56 -10.04 4.88
CA GLN A 299 1.94 -11.36 5.02
C GLN A 299 1.65 -12.03 3.67
N ALA A 300 1.64 -11.27 2.57
CA ALA A 300 1.40 -11.78 1.22
C ALA A 300 2.68 -11.83 0.37
N GLY A 301 3.12 -13.04 0.03
CA GLY A 301 4.23 -13.29 -0.90
C GLY A 301 5.55 -13.71 -0.22
N GLY A 302 5.66 -13.64 1.11
CA GLY A 302 6.89 -14.02 1.82
C GLY A 302 7.95 -12.91 1.79
N GLY A 303 9.22 -13.29 1.86
CA GLY A 303 10.36 -12.35 2.00
C GLY A 303 10.84 -12.15 3.44
N PHE A 304 10.20 -12.83 4.40
CA PHE A 304 10.47 -12.74 5.84
C PHE A 304 10.41 -14.13 6.47
N ILE A 305 10.97 -14.28 7.68
CA ILE A 305 10.80 -15.49 8.49
C ILE A 305 9.33 -15.57 8.92
N ARG A 306 8.68 -16.71 8.65
CA ARG A 306 7.30 -16.93 9.06
C ARG A 306 7.27 -17.35 10.53
N ASN A 307 6.59 -16.57 11.35
CA ASN A 307 6.23 -16.93 12.72
C ASN A 307 4.77 -17.41 12.75
N SER A 308 4.44 -18.30 13.69
CA SER A 308 3.06 -18.78 13.89
C SER A 308 2.13 -17.66 14.33
N ASP A 309 2.66 -16.75 15.15
CA ASP A 309 1.90 -15.68 15.77
C ASP A 309 2.03 -14.39 14.98
N VAL A 310 0.96 -13.59 14.98
CA VAL A 310 1.00 -12.26 14.36
C VAL A 310 1.89 -11.35 15.18
N GLN A 311 2.96 -10.87 14.56
CA GLN A 311 3.93 -9.97 15.16
C GLN A 311 4.02 -8.69 14.34
N LEU A 312 4.13 -7.58 15.05
CA LEU A 312 4.31 -6.26 14.46
C LEU A 312 5.80 -5.92 14.43
N TYR A 313 6.38 -5.81 13.25
CA TYR A 313 7.76 -5.39 13.05
C TYR A 313 7.86 -3.88 12.83
N THR A 314 8.86 -3.26 13.43
CA THR A 314 9.24 -1.87 13.11
C THR A 314 9.82 -1.77 11.70
N TYR A 315 9.90 -0.56 11.15
CA TYR A 315 10.56 -0.32 9.86
C TYR A 315 11.98 -0.89 9.81
N GLU A 316 12.77 -0.68 10.87
CA GLU A 316 14.13 -1.20 10.97
C GLU A 316 14.16 -2.74 10.97
N ASN A 317 13.22 -3.38 11.67
CA ASN A 317 13.11 -4.83 11.68
C ASN A 317 12.70 -5.37 10.31
N LEU A 318 11.77 -4.72 9.62
CA LEU A 318 11.38 -5.07 8.26
C LEU A 318 12.58 -4.97 7.31
N ILE A 319 13.39 -3.91 7.41
CA ILE A 319 14.60 -3.73 6.59
C ILE A 319 15.63 -4.83 6.88
N LYS A 320 15.92 -5.08 8.16
CA LYS A 320 16.91 -6.09 8.57
C LYS A 320 16.53 -7.52 8.19
N GLN A 321 15.24 -7.85 8.20
CA GLN A 321 14.76 -9.22 7.94
C GLN A 321 14.44 -9.50 6.47
N PHE A 322 14.26 -8.45 5.66
CA PHE A 322 13.83 -8.63 4.28
C PHE A 322 14.88 -9.38 3.46
N ASP A 323 14.47 -10.51 2.88
CA ASP A 323 15.31 -11.32 1.99
C ASP A 323 14.49 -11.75 0.77
N ILE A 324 14.90 -11.28 -0.40
CA ILE A 324 14.24 -11.59 -1.68
C ILE A 324 14.18 -13.10 -1.96
N LYS A 325 15.16 -13.88 -1.49
CA LYS A 325 15.21 -15.34 -1.69
C LYS A 325 14.12 -16.08 -0.91
N ARG A 326 13.50 -15.42 0.08
CA ARG A 326 12.40 -15.97 0.87
C ARG A 326 11.02 -15.64 0.30
N ILE A 327 10.97 -14.89 -0.80
CA ILE A 327 9.72 -14.66 -1.52
C ILE A 327 9.34 -15.96 -2.22
N ASN A 328 8.11 -16.41 -2.04
CA ASN A 328 7.63 -17.63 -2.68
C ASN A 328 6.92 -17.28 -4.00
N ALA A 329 6.95 -18.20 -4.96
CA ALA A 329 6.28 -18.04 -6.25
C ALA A 329 4.75 -18.18 -6.18
N ASN A 330 4.19 -18.55 -5.01
CA ASN A 330 2.77 -18.81 -4.84
C ASN A 330 1.98 -17.53 -4.60
N SER A 331 0.79 -17.47 -5.21
CA SER A 331 -0.15 -16.39 -4.93
C SER A 331 -0.60 -16.45 -3.47
N SER A 332 -0.70 -15.29 -2.82
CA SER A 332 -0.97 -15.21 -1.38
C SER A 332 -2.26 -14.44 -1.10
N LYS A 333 -3.07 -14.97 -0.20
CA LYS A 333 -4.29 -14.32 0.29
C LYS A 333 -3.96 -13.38 1.44
N LEU A 334 -4.63 -12.23 1.47
CA LEU A 334 -4.61 -11.31 2.61
C LEU A 334 -5.87 -11.50 3.45
N ALA A 335 -5.68 -11.82 4.73
CA ALA A 335 -6.74 -12.10 5.69
C ALA A 335 -7.11 -10.83 6.47
N PRO A 336 -8.28 -10.20 6.27
CA PRO A 336 -8.61 -8.90 6.88
C PRO A 336 -8.50 -8.86 8.41
N GLU A 337 -8.75 -9.99 9.07
CA GLU A 337 -8.62 -10.16 10.52
C GLU A 337 -7.20 -9.87 11.03
N LYS A 338 -6.17 -10.28 10.27
CA LYS A 338 -4.77 -10.02 10.62
C LYS A 338 -4.41 -8.54 10.58
N LEU A 339 -5.05 -7.77 9.70
CA LEU A 339 -4.84 -6.32 9.66
C LEU A 339 -5.33 -5.66 10.95
N LEU A 340 -6.48 -6.10 11.47
CA LEU A 340 -7.05 -5.58 12.71
C LEU A 340 -6.17 -5.93 13.91
N GLU A 341 -5.65 -7.16 13.96
CA GLU A 341 -4.71 -7.60 14.98
C GLU A 341 -3.40 -6.80 14.95
N LEU A 342 -2.80 -6.59 13.77
CA LEU A 342 -1.63 -5.74 13.60
C LEU A 342 -1.89 -4.29 14.00
N ASN A 343 -3.08 -3.77 13.71
CA ASN A 343 -3.46 -2.41 14.08
C ASN A 343 -3.65 -2.26 15.58
N LYS A 344 -4.21 -3.27 16.25
CA LYS A 344 -4.27 -3.36 17.71
C LYS A 344 -2.88 -3.35 18.33
N LEU A 345 -1.95 -4.18 17.82
CA LEU A 345 -0.56 -4.20 18.29
C LEU A 345 0.12 -2.84 18.11
N GLU A 346 -0.17 -2.12 17.02
CA GLU A 346 0.38 -0.78 16.78
C GLU A 346 -0.18 0.26 17.75
N ILE A 347 -1.46 0.18 18.11
CA ILE A 347 -2.04 1.03 19.17
C ILE A 347 -1.30 0.80 20.49
N SER A 348 -1.12 -0.46 20.91
CA SER A 348 -0.40 -0.79 22.14
C SER A 348 1.07 -0.33 22.10
N ARG A 349 1.75 -0.48 20.95
CA ARG A 349 3.13 -0.01 20.77
C ARG A 349 3.22 1.53 20.85
N LEU A 350 2.26 2.25 20.29
CA LEU A 350 2.25 3.70 20.39
C LEU A 350 1.99 4.15 21.83
N LEU A 351 1.08 3.48 22.56
CA LEU A 351 0.75 3.77 23.95
C LEU A 351 1.85 3.45 24.96
N SER A 352 2.78 2.56 24.63
CA SER A 352 3.92 2.25 25.52
C SER A 352 4.95 3.38 25.59
N ASN A 353 4.91 4.34 24.66
CA ASN A 353 5.82 5.48 24.63
C ASN A 353 5.05 6.81 24.82
N GLN A 354 5.33 7.49 25.93
CA GLN A 354 4.66 8.73 26.32
C GLN A 354 4.80 9.86 25.28
N ASN A 355 5.87 9.86 24.48
CA ASN A 355 6.05 10.86 23.41
C ASN A 355 4.95 10.78 22.34
N ASN A 356 4.24 9.66 22.22
CA ASN A 356 3.15 9.49 21.26
C ASN A 356 1.80 9.96 21.82
N TYR A 357 1.68 10.28 23.11
CA TYR A 357 0.39 10.59 23.74
C TYR A 357 -0.29 11.78 23.07
N LYS A 358 0.44 12.87 22.83
CA LYS A 358 -0.09 14.04 22.14
C LYS A 358 -0.70 13.68 20.78
N PHE A 359 0.01 12.87 19.99
CA PHE A 359 -0.47 12.44 18.68
C PHE A 359 -1.74 11.57 18.77
N LEU A 360 -1.78 10.61 19.70
CA LEU A 360 -2.95 9.75 19.90
C LEU A 360 -4.15 10.54 20.42
N VAL A 361 -3.92 11.43 21.39
CA VAL A 361 -4.95 12.28 22.00
C VAL A 361 -5.62 13.16 20.95
N GLU A 362 -4.85 13.88 20.14
CA GLU A 362 -5.40 14.73 19.08
C GLU A 362 -6.21 13.94 18.05
N ARG A 363 -5.77 12.71 17.74
CA ARG A 363 -6.49 11.83 16.83
C ARG A 363 -7.80 11.34 17.42
N VAL A 364 -7.82 10.96 18.70
CA VAL A 364 -9.06 10.59 19.40
C VAL A 364 -10.00 11.77 19.53
N LYS A 365 -9.51 12.97 19.91
CA LYS A 365 -10.34 14.19 19.98
C LYS A 365 -11.06 14.44 18.65
N LYS A 366 -10.35 14.33 17.52
CA LYS A 366 -10.95 14.46 16.19
C LYS A 366 -12.05 13.43 15.94
N ILE A 367 -11.77 12.14 16.18
CA ILE A 367 -12.73 11.05 16.00
C ILE A 367 -14.00 11.26 16.85
N VAL A 368 -13.83 11.65 18.12
CA VAL A 368 -14.94 11.87 19.05
C VAL A 368 -15.79 13.07 18.61
N LYS A 369 -15.17 14.18 18.22
CA LYS A 369 -15.89 15.37 17.71
C LYS A 369 -16.66 15.09 16.43
N GLU A 370 -16.09 14.30 15.52
CA GLU A 370 -16.77 13.88 14.28
C GLU A 370 -17.94 12.93 14.54
N ALA A 371 -17.82 12.04 15.52
CA ALA A 371 -18.88 11.09 15.87
C ALA A 371 -20.04 11.72 16.65
N PHE A 372 -19.77 12.76 17.44
CA PHE A 372 -20.76 13.43 18.30
C PHE A 372 -20.84 14.94 18.01
N PRO A 373 -21.18 15.37 16.78
CA PRO A 373 -21.11 16.78 16.37
C PRO A 373 -22.09 17.70 17.11
N ASN A 374 -23.18 17.14 17.65
CA ASN A 374 -24.22 17.88 18.38
C ASN A 374 -23.88 18.07 19.87
N CYS A 375 -22.82 17.42 20.37
CA CYS A 375 -22.37 17.56 21.75
C CYS A 375 -21.37 18.73 21.81
N LYS A 376 -21.68 19.77 22.60
CA LYS A 376 -20.74 20.88 22.83
C LYS A 376 -19.44 20.37 23.44
N ASP A 377 -18.30 21.01 23.13
CA ASP A 377 -16.97 20.65 23.67
C ASP A 377 -16.93 20.55 25.20
N LYS A 378 -17.78 21.29 25.93
CA LYS A 378 -17.88 21.23 27.40
C LYS A 378 -18.57 19.96 27.94
N ILE A 379 -19.28 19.22 27.07
CA ILE A 379 -20.00 17.98 27.43
C ILE A 379 -19.15 16.76 27.11
N LEU A 380 -18.29 16.85 26.08
CA LEU A 380 -17.38 15.77 25.72
C LEU A 380 -16.18 15.74 26.67
N LYS A 381 -15.90 14.58 27.25
CA LYS A 381 -14.69 14.36 28.05
C LYS A 381 -13.46 14.23 27.15
N LEU A 382 -12.83 15.37 26.87
CA LEU A 382 -11.70 15.50 25.93
C LEU A 382 -10.39 15.92 26.60
N ASP A 383 -10.30 15.83 27.93
CA ASP A 383 -9.04 16.09 28.64
C ASP A 383 -8.00 15.01 28.30
N GLU A 384 -6.73 15.40 28.29
CA GLU A 384 -5.66 14.56 27.75
C GLU A 384 -5.43 13.32 28.62
N ASP A 385 -5.43 13.49 29.95
CA ASP A 385 -5.21 12.42 30.91
C ASP A 385 -6.33 11.37 30.86
N TYR A 386 -7.58 11.81 30.71
CA TYR A 386 -8.74 10.93 30.52
C TYR A 386 -8.65 10.15 29.22
N ILE A 387 -8.27 10.79 28.11
CA ILE A 387 -8.12 10.10 26.83
C ILE A 387 -6.99 9.06 26.91
N VAL A 388 -5.85 9.39 27.51
CA VAL A 388 -4.76 8.44 27.69
C VAL A 388 -5.18 7.26 28.57
N THR A 389 -5.89 7.52 29.67
CA THR A 389 -6.43 6.47 30.56
C THR A 389 -7.43 5.57 29.84
N THR A 390 -8.32 6.19 29.05
CA THR A 390 -9.28 5.50 28.18
C THR A 390 -8.57 4.61 27.17
N LEU A 391 -7.53 5.12 26.51
CA LEU A 391 -6.77 4.33 25.54
C LEU A 391 -6.07 3.14 26.19
N LYS A 392 -5.45 3.32 27.37
CA LYS A 392 -4.83 2.23 28.14
C LYS A 392 -5.85 1.16 28.54
N TRP A 393 -7.05 1.56 28.94
CA TRP A 393 -8.14 0.64 29.24
C TRP A 393 -8.70 -0.05 27.99
N ALA A 394 -8.84 0.68 26.88
CA ALA A 394 -9.47 0.19 25.67
C ALA A 394 -8.53 -0.63 24.76
N GLN A 395 -7.20 -0.52 24.89
CA GLN A 395 -6.23 -1.09 23.96
C GLN A 395 -6.44 -2.59 23.68
N ASP A 396 -6.88 -3.37 24.67
CA ASP A 396 -7.15 -4.79 24.50
C ASP A 396 -8.50 -5.12 23.86
N ARG A 397 -9.39 -4.13 23.79
CA ARG A 397 -10.80 -4.25 23.36
C ARG A 397 -11.04 -3.66 21.96
N ILE A 398 -10.14 -2.79 21.49
CA ILE A 398 -10.27 -2.11 20.20
C ILE A 398 -9.23 -2.60 19.20
N SER A 399 -9.59 -2.60 17.92
CA SER A 399 -8.64 -2.80 16.82
C SER A 399 -8.38 -1.51 16.05
N LYS A 400 -9.23 -0.50 16.21
CA LYS A 400 -9.13 0.83 15.61
C LYS A 400 -9.47 1.89 16.64
N LEU A 401 -8.88 3.08 16.53
CA LEU A 401 -9.28 4.21 17.39
C LEU A 401 -10.74 4.60 17.20
N SER A 402 -11.29 4.44 16.00
CA SER A 402 -12.72 4.67 15.72
C SER A 402 -13.65 3.67 16.40
N ASP A 403 -13.14 2.58 16.99
CA ASP A 403 -13.98 1.68 17.78
C ASP A 403 -14.43 2.34 19.09
N LEU A 404 -13.68 3.34 19.59
CA LEU A 404 -14.01 4.07 20.82
C LEU A 404 -15.34 4.83 20.73
N VAL A 405 -15.82 5.14 19.52
CA VAL A 405 -17.07 5.88 19.31
C VAL A 405 -18.23 4.97 18.87
N LYS A 406 -18.01 3.65 18.82
CA LYS A 406 -19.09 2.68 18.59
C LYS A 406 -20.09 2.70 19.75
N PRO A 407 -21.35 2.25 19.55
CA PRO A 407 -22.38 2.27 20.59
C PRO A 407 -21.93 1.68 21.93
N ASP A 408 -21.18 0.58 21.90
CA ASP A 408 -20.69 -0.11 23.11
C ASP A 408 -19.65 0.69 23.92
N PHE A 409 -19.07 1.74 23.35
CA PHE A 409 -18.06 2.61 23.99
C PHE A 409 -18.49 4.08 24.05
N ALA A 410 -19.62 4.45 23.42
CA ALA A 410 -20.11 5.81 23.36
C ALA A 410 -20.27 6.45 24.76
N PHE A 411 -20.62 5.65 25.77
CA PHE A 411 -20.80 6.11 27.15
C PHE A 411 -19.56 6.78 27.75
N ILE A 412 -18.36 6.50 27.24
CA ILE A 412 -17.10 7.13 27.67
C ILE A 412 -17.13 8.63 27.37
N TRP A 413 -17.73 9.01 26.24
CA TRP A 413 -17.68 10.37 25.72
C TRP A 413 -18.96 11.16 25.99
N VAL A 414 -20.10 10.47 26.02
CA VAL A 414 -21.42 11.09 26.16
C VAL A 414 -22.24 10.44 27.27
N ILE A 415 -23.08 11.25 27.90
CA ILE A 415 -24.06 10.82 28.88
C ILE A 415 -25.22 10.12 28.14
N PRO A 416 -25.66 8.91 28.56
CA PRO A 416 -26.75 8.21 27.90
C PRO A 416 -28.05 9.00 27.99
N SER A 417 -28.78 9.14 26.88
CA SER A 417 -30.00 9.97 26.81
C SER A 417 -31.19 9.35 27.54
N SER A 418 -31.35 8.02 27.46
CA SER A 418 -32.40 7.28 28.17
C SER A 418 -31.95 6.86 29.56
N LEU A 419 -32.86 7.00 30.53
CA LEU A 419 -32.72 6.41 31.86
C LEU A 419 -33.54 5.12 31.92
N PRO A 420 -33.08 4.09 32.65
CA PRO A 420 -33.94 2.94 32.92
C PRO A 420 -35.14 3.36 33.76
N ASP A 421 -36.29 2.73 33.52
CA ASP A 421 -37.43 2.83 34.42
C ASP A 421 -37.13 2.01 35.69
N ILE A 422 -36.93 2.70 36.82
CA ILE A 422 -36.58 2.09 38.11
C ILE A 422 -37.80 2.17 39.00
N THR A 423 -38.58 1.08 39.04
CA THR A 423 -39.81 1.00 39.84
C THR A 423 -39.57 0.49 41.27
N SER A 424 -38.43 -0.16 41.53
CA SER A 424 -38.09 -0.72 42.85
C SER A 424 -37.47 0.34 43.76
N SER A 425 -38.18 0.70 44.84
CA SER A 425 -37.69 1.61 45.87
C SER A 425 -36.37 1.13 46.49
N LYS A 426 -36.24 -0.18 46.76
CA LYS A 426 -35.00 -0.81 47.25
C LYS A 426 -33.80 -0.56 46.31
N CYS A 427 -34.04 -0.56 45.01
CA CYS A 427 -32.98 -0.29 44.02
C CYS A 427 -32.59 1.19 44.00
N ILE A 428 -33.56 2.10 44.14
CA ILE A 428 -33.31 3.54 44.28
C ILE A 428 -32.49 3.80 45.55
N ASP A 429 -32.81 3.16 46.67
CA ASP A 429 -32.08 3.31 47.93
C ASP A 429 -30.65 2.77 47.82
N ALA A 430 -30.44 1.65 47.13
CA ALA A 430 -29.10 1.17 46.80
C ALA A 430 -28.29 2.20 45.97
N ILE A 431 -28.92 2.84 44.98
CA ILE A 431 -28.27 3.87 44.16
C ILE A 431 -27.92 5.12 44.99
N LYS A 432 -28.83 5.58 45.87
CA LYS A 432 -28.57 6.69 46.81
C LYS A 432 -27.37 6.40 47.71
N ASN A 433 -27.32 5.18 48.25
CA ASN A 433 -26.22 4.73 49.10
C ASN A 433 -24.89 4.67 48.35
N LEU A 434 -24.89 4.25 47.09
CA LEU A 434 -23.71 4.29 46.23
C LEU A 434 -23.23 5.74 45.98
N ASP A 435 -24.13 6.66 45.64
CA ASP A 435 -23.79 8.09 45.46
C ASP A 435 -23.21 8.71 46.74
N LYS A 436 -23.80 8.40 47.90
CA LYS A 436 -23.30 8.83 49.21
C LYS A 436 -21.90 8.29 49.48
N LYS A 437 -21.68 6.98 49.26
CA LYS A 437 -20.36 6.37 49.46
C LYS A 437 -19.31 6.98 48.54
N LEU A 438 -19.65 7.20 47.26
CA LEU A 438 -18.73 7.86 46.33
C LEU A 438 -18.39 9.26 46.82
N THR A 439 -19.35 10.01 47.38
CA THR A 439 -19.10 11.34 47.98
C THR A 439 -18.07 11.27 49.12
N GLU A 440 -18.24 10.33 50.04
CA GLU A 440 -17.42 10.15 51.25
C GLU A 440 -16.03 9.56 50.99
N THR A 441 -15.83 8.91 49.84
CA THR A 441 -14.59 8.21 49.51
C THR A 441 -13.65 9.11 48.72
N ASP A 442 -12.38 9.17 49.11
CA ASP A 442 -11.36 9.94 48.38
C ASP A 442 -11.01 9.26 47.05
N GLU A 443 -10.75 10.02 45.99
CA GLU A 443 -10.58 9.48 44.62
C GLU A 443 -9.44 8.45 44.54
N ASN A 444 -8.38 8.64 45.33
CA ASN A 444 -7.20 7.75 45.38
C ASN A 444 -7.44 6.44 46.15
N SER A 445 -8.61 6.24 46.76
CA SER A 445 -8.89 5.08 47.63
C SER A 445 -9.84 4.03 47.03
N LEU A 446 -10.35 4.29 45.81
CA LEU A 446 -11.27 3.40 45.09
C LEU A 446 -10.52 2.39 44.22
N SER A 447 -10.05 1.29 44.82
CA SER A 447 -9.58 0.15 44.02
C SER A 447 -10.76 -0.65 43.44
N THR A 448 -10.51 -1.28 42.29
CA THR A 448 -11.47 -2.14 41.56
C THR A 448 -12.04 -3.24 42.48
N ASP A 449 -11.20 -3.82 43.35
CA ASP A 449 -11.59 -4.87 44.29
C ASP A 449 -12.46 -4.36 45.44
N ILE A 450 -12.11 -3.20 46.02
CA ILE A 450 -12.90 -2.57 47.09
C ILE A 450 -14.28 -2.20 46.58
N LEU A 451 -14.36 -1.62 45.38
CA LEU A 451 -15.62 -1.22 44.78
C LEU A 451 -16.50 -2.45 44.47
N LYS A 452 -15.91 -3.56 44.01
CA LYS A 452 -16.64 -4.80 43.76
C LYS A 452 -17.21 -5.42 45.03
N LEU A 453 -16.43 -5.44 46.13
CA LEU A 453 -16.90 -5.91 47.43
C LEU A 453 -18.03 -5.03 47.96
N TYR A 454 -17.85 -3.71 47.89
CA TYR A 454 -18.86 -2.75 48.32
C TYR A 454 -20.18 -2.91 47.55
N LEU A 455 -20.13 -3.09 46.23
CA LEU A 455 -21.35 -3.29 45.42
C LEU A 455 -22.10 -4.59 45.77
N LYS A 456 -21.39 -5.63 46.24
CA LYS A 456 -22.03 -6.86 46.75
C LYS A 456 -22.72 -6.62 48.08
N GLU A 457 -22.00 -6.01 49.04
CA GLU A 457 -22.57 -5.66 50.35
C GLU A 457 -23.77 -4.71 50.21
N LEU A 458 -23.72 -3.79 49.24
CA LEU A 458 -24.79 -2.86 48.93
C LEU A 458 -26.04 -3.59 48.42
N ALA A 459 -25.87 -4.59 47.55
CA ALA A 459 -26.97 -5.41 47.05
C ALA A 459 -27.63 -6.21 48.20
N GLU A 460 -26.81 -6.82 49.06
CA GLU A 460 -27.26 -7.58 50.23
C GLU A 460 -28.02 -6.68 51.23
N LYS A 461 -27.46 -5.52 51.60
CA LYS A 461 -28.09 -4.58 52.55
C LYS A 461 -29.44 -4.05 52.10
N ASN A 462 -29.64 -3.88 50.80
CA ASN A 462 -30.88 -3.34 50.24
C ASN A 462 -31.85 -4.46 49.79
N ASP A 463 -31.52 -5.73 50.04
CA ASP A 463 -32.34 -6.88 49.63
C ASP A 463 -32.66 -6.85 48.12
N VAL A 464 -31.63 -6.58 47.31
CA VAL A 464 -31.69 -6.56 45.84
C VAL A 464 -30.72 -7.60 45.29
N SER A 465 -31.18 -8.39 44.32
CA SER A 465 -30.31 -9.32 43.60
C SER A 465 -29.13 -8.59 42.94
N PHE A 466 -27.90 -9.02 43.22
CA PHE A 466 -26.67 -8.41 42.68
C PHE A 466 -26.67 -8.31 41.13
N PRO A 467 -27.02 -9.35 40.37
CA PRO A 467 -27.20 -9.25 38.91
C PRO A 467 -28.20 -8.16 38.48
N SER A 468 -29.31 -7.99 39.21
CA SER A 468 -30.32 -6.98 38.91
C SER A 468 -29.77 -5.57 39.15
N LEU A 469 -29.13 -5.35 40.30
CA LEU A 469 -28.48 -4.07 40.62
C LEU A 469 -27.41 -3.71 39.58
N MET A 470 -26.56 -4.66 39.19
CA MET A 470 -25.52 -4.43 38.18
C MET A 470 -26.12 -4.10 36.81
N LYS A 471 -27.22 -4.73 36.42
CA LYS A 471 -27.93 -4.42 35.17
C LYS A 471 -28.49 -3.00 35.21
N THR A 472 -29.12 -2.60 36.31
CA THR A 472 -29.65 -1.25 36.49
C THR A 472 -28.53 -0.21 36.45
N LEU A 473 -27.47 -0.38 37.25
CA LEU A 473 -26.32 0.54 37.26
C LEU A 473 -25.66 0.63 35.88
N ARG A 474 -25.50 -0.49 35.15
CA ARG A 474 -24.98 -0.45 33.77
C ARG A 474 -25.84 0.44 32.88
N LYS A 475 -27.17 0.29 32.92
CA LYS A 475 -28.09 1.13 32.14
C LYS A 475 -27.99 2.60 32.52
N ILE A 476 -27.90 2.94 33.81
CA ILE A 476 -27.75 4.32 34.27
C ILE A 476 -26.43 4.92 33.77
N LEU A 477 -25.34 4.17 33.94
CA LEU A 477 -24.01 4.66 33.62
C LEU A 477 -23.74 4.69 32.13
N SER A 478 -24.29 3.78 31.33
CA SER A 478 -23.91 3.63 29.92
C SER A 478 -25.05 3.59 28.91
N GLY A 479 -26.29 3.35 29.37
CA GLY A 479 -27.42 3.04 28.49
C GLY A 479 -27.36 1.64 27.89
N LEU A 480 -26.35 0.83 28.21
CA LEU A 480 -26.13 -0.49 27.60
C LEU A 480 -26.77 -1.62 28.42
N GLU A 481 -27.26 -2.64 27.71
CA GLU A 481 -27.71 -3.90 28.32
C GLU A 481 -26.53 -4.81 28.68
N LYS A 482 -25.53 -4.86 27.80
CA LYS A 482 -24.30 -5.64 27.91
C LYS A 482 -23.09 -4.73 27.69
N GLY A 483 -21.97 -5.05 28.32
CA GLY A 483 -20.75 -4.24 28.21
C GLY A 483 -19.78 -4.56 29.34
N PRO A 484 -18.81 -3.67 29.58
CA PRO A 484 -17.89 -3.76 30.71
C PRO A 484 -18.61 -3.95 32.06
N SER A 485 -17.86 -4.41 33.05
CA SER A 485 -18.38 -4.47 34.42
C SER A 485 -18.70 -3.07 34.93
N VAL A 486 -19.68 -2.95 35.83
CA VAL A 486 -20.05 -1.66 36.45
C VAL A 486 -18.86 -1.04 37.17
N VAL A 487 -17.99 -1.88 37.76
CA VAL A 487 -16.75 -1.45 38.41
C VAL A 487 -15.82 -0.78 37.41
N GLU A 488 -15.52 -1.42 36.27
CA GLU A 488 -14.73 -0.82 35.20
C GLU A 488 -15.37 0.48 34.66
N MET A 489 -16.70 0.53 34.57
CA MET A 489 -17.41 1.73 34.13
C MET A 489 -17.24 2.90 35.11
N ILE A 490 -17.33 2.64 36.42
CA ILE A 490 -17.13 3.68 37.43
C ILE A 490 -15.68 4.18 37.41
N GLU A 491 -14.72 3.26 37.28
CA GLU A 491 -13.29 3.57 37.17
C GLU A 491 -13.01 4.45 35.96
N ILE A 492 -13.48 4.06 34.76
CA ILE A 492 -13.19 4.81 33.54
C ILE A 492 -13.94 6.14 33.45
N LEU A 493 -15.15 6.25 34.01
CA LEU A 493 -15.89 7.53 34.02
C LEU A 493 -15.30 8.50 35.04
N GLY A 494 -14.71 7.96 36.10
CA GLY A 494 -14.30 8.68 37.29
C GLY A 494 -15.47 8.97 38.22
N LYS A 495 -15.14 9.37 39.46
CA LYS A 495 -16.10 9.63 40.53
C LYS A 495 -17.14 10.68 40.13
N ASN A 496 -16.72 11.87 39.73
CA ASN A 496 -17.62 13.00 39.46
C ASN A 496 -18.66 12.70 38.36
N GLU A 497 -18.23 12.02 37.29
CA GLU A 497 -19.12 11.66 36.17
C GLU A 497 -20.08 10.54 36.57
N THR A 498 -19.59 9.53 37.30
CA THR A 498 -20.42 8.47 37.86
C THR A 498 -21.54 9.07 38.70
N GLN A 499 -21.21 9.97 39.63
CA GLN A 499 -22.20 10.64 40.49
C GLN A 499 -23.19 11.47 39.68
N SER A 500 -22.71 12.24 38.70
CA SER A 500 -23.57 13.01 37.80
C SER A 500 -24.60 12.10 37.10
N ARG A 501 -24.20 10.92 36.65
CA ARG A 501 -25.11 9.94 36.03
C ARG A 501 -26.07 9.30 37.01
N LEU A 502 -25.62 8.94 38.21
CA LEU A 502 -26.49 8.36 39.25
C LEU A 502 -27.58 9.35 39.68
N LYS A 503 -27.23 10.63 39.89
CA LYS A 503 -28.16 11.67 40.32
C LYS A 503 -29.31 11.95 39.35
N ARG A 504 -29.15 11.64 38.06
CA ARG A 504 -30.23 11.76 37.07
C ARG A 504 -31.41 10.81 37.32
N CYS A 505 -31.18 9.71 38.03
CA CYS A 505 -32.20 8.73 38.39
C CYS A 505 -32.73 8.92 39.82
N LEU A 506 -32.14 9.84 40.58
CA LEU A 506 -32.53 10.09 41.96
C LEU A 506 -33.54 11.24 42.01
N PRO A 507 -34.63 11.11 42.81
CA PRO A 507 -35.62 12.15 42.99
C PRO A 507 -35.08 13.37 43.77
#